data_AF-A0A925VQY4-F1
#
_entry.id   AF-A0A925VQY4-F1
#
_cell.length_a   1.000
_cell.length_b   1.000
_cell.length_c   1.000
_cell.angle_alpha   90.00
_cell.angle_beta   90.00
_cell.angle_gamma   90.00
#
_symmetry.space_group_name_H-M   'P 1'
#
loop_
_entity.id
_entity.type
_entity.pdbx_description
1 polymer ?
#
loop_
_entity_poly.entity_id
_entity_poly.type
_entity_poly.pdbx_seq_one_letter_code
_entity_poly.pdbx_strand_id
1 'polypeptide(L)' 'MSITRLKRKHRKNIARANNKQTIIKQLMLTPVLKNVDIEELKARFPKAAEAKTEAAA' A
#
# COMPACT_ATOMS: atom_id res chain seq x y z
N MET A 1 -32.75 22.21 -11.42
CA MET A 1 -31.76 22.64 -12.45
C MET A 1 -31.02 21.41 -12.96
N SER A 2 -31.12 21.12 -14.27
CA SER A 2 -30.43 20.00 -14.90
C SER A 2 -28.90 20.11 -14.74
N ILE A 3 -28.22 18.96 -14.69
CA ILE A 3 -26.77 18.92 -14.56
C ILE A 3 -26.15 19.46 -15.85
N THR A 4 -25.56 20.65 -15.78
CA THR A 4 -24.84 21.20 -16.92
C THR A 4 -23.61 20.37 -17.24
N ARG A 5 -23.18 20.40 -18.52
CA ARG A 5 -21.98 19.71 -19.00
C ARG A 5 -20.75 20.07 -18.17
N LEU A 6 -20.64 21.33 -17.74
CA LEU A 6 -19.58 21.84 -16.89
C LEU A 6 -19.58 21.18 -15.50
N LYS A 7 -20.73 21.15 -14.82
CA LYS A 7 -20.88 20.48 -13.51
C LYS A 7 -20.57 18.98 -13.59
N ARG A 8 -20.87 18.33 -14.72
CA ARG A 8 -20.50 16.92 -14.95
C ARG A 8 -19.00 16.73 -15.13
N LYS A 9 -18.32 17.60 -15.88
CA LYS A 9 -16.85 17.57 -16.07
C LYS A 9 -16.12 17.79 -14.75
N HIS A 10 -16.58 18.77 -13.97
CA HIS A 10 -16.02 19.06 -12.64
C HIS A 10 -16.13 17.87 -11.69
N ARG A 11 -17.32 17.25 -11.60
CA ARG A 11 -17.51 16.02 -10.79
C ARG A 11 -16.62 14.87 -11.23
N LYS A 12 -16.44 14.64 -12.54
CA LYS A 12 -15.52 13.63 -13.06
C LYS A 12 -14.07 13.91 -12.68
N ASN A 13 -13.64 15.18 -12.72
CA ASN A 13 -12.28 15.54 -12.34
C ASN A 13 -12.01 15.32 -10.85
N ILE A 14 -12.96 15.69 -9.98
CA ILE A 14 -12.87 15.42 -8.53
C ILE A 14 -12.78 13.92 -8.28
N ALA A 15 -13.65 13.12 -8.90
CA ALA A 15 -13.63 11.66 -8.73
C ALA A 15 -12.28 11.05 -9.17
N ARG A 16 -11.70 11.51 -10.28
CA ARG A 16 -10.37 11.04 -10.71
C ARG A 16 -9.27 11.40 -9.70
N ALA A 17 -9.30 12.61 -9.13
CA ALA A 17 -8.32 13.05 -8.14
C ALA A 17 -8.43 12.20 -6.85
N ASN A 18 -9.65 12.00 -6.36
CA ASN A 18 -9.91 11.18 -5.18
C ASN A 18 -9.46 9.73 -5.40
N ASN A 19 -9.73 9.14 -6.57
CA ASN A 19 -9.27 7.77 -6.87
C ASN A 19 -7.74 7.64 -6.84
N LYS A 20 -7.00 8.63 -7.35
CA LYS A 20 -5.54 8.64 -7.26
C LYS A 20 -5.05 8.70 -5.80
N GLN A 21 -5.67 9.53 -4.98
CA GLN A 21 -5.35 9.61 -3.55
C GLN A 21 -5.65 8.30 -2.83
N THR A 22 -6.76 7.63 -3.15
CA THR A 22 -7.09 6.32 -2.57
C THR A 22 -6.05 5.26 -2.91
N ILE A 23 -5.60 5.20 -4.16
CA ILE A 23 -4.53 4.27 -4.59
C ILE A 23 -3.24 4.53 -3.81
N ILE A 24 -2.83 5.79 -3.69
CA ILE A 24 -1.62 6.16 -2.92
C ILE A 24 -1.76 5.73 -1.46
N LYS A 25 -2.92 5.98 -0.84
CA LYS A 25 -3.18 5.57 0.55
C LYS A 25 -3.19 4.06 0.73
N GLN A 26 -3.68 3.29 -0.25
CA GLN A 26 -3.63 1.84 -0.23
C GLN A 26 -2.20 1.31 -0.32
N LEU A 27 -1.36 1.92 -1.18
CA LEU A 27 0.05 1.53 -1.33
C LEU A 27 0.87 1.85 -0.08
N MET A 28 0.57 2.95 0.59
CA MET A 28 1.22 3.35 1.84
C MET A 28 0.57 2.74 3.09
N LEU A 29 -0.48 1.94 2.93
CA LEU A 29 -1.15 1.31 4.06
C LEU A 29 -0.22 0.26 4.66
N THR A 30 0.25 0.49 5.88
CA THR A 30 0.84 -0.59 6.67
C THR A 30 -0.30 -1.49 7.14
N PRO A 31 -0.41 -2.74 6.66
CA PRO A 31 -1.48 -3.62 7.09
C PRO A 31 -1.29 -3.92 8.58
N VAL A 32 -2.32 -3.66 9.40
CA VAL A 32 -2.34 -4.17 10.78
C VAL A 32 -2.52 -5.68 10.68
N LEU A 33 -1.44 -6.42 10.85
CA LEU A 33 -1.42 -7.88 10.82
C LEU A 33 -2.15 -8.42 12.06
N LYS A 34 -3.49 -8.49 12.00
CA LYS A 34 -4.31 -8.83 13.17
C LYS A 34 -4.16 -10.30 13.63
N ASN A 35 -3.72 -11.22 12.77
CA ASN A 35 -3.65 -12.66 13.06
C ASN A 35 -2.33 -13.33 12.60
N VAL A 36 -1.22 -12.60 12.51
CA VAL A 36 0.05 -13.18 12.06
C VAL A 36 0.87 -13.60 13.27
N ASP A 37 1.13 -14.89 13.39
CA ASP A 37 2.08 -15.42 14.36
C ASP A 37 3.52 -15.06 13.95
N ILE A 38 4.11 -14.15 14.72
CA ILE A 38 5.42 -13.57 14.43
C ILE A 38 6.53 -14.63 14.60
N GLU A 39 6.31 -15.65 15.42
CA GLU A 39 7.30 -16.71 15.67
C GLU A 39 7.40 -17.67 14.48
N GLU A 40 6.27 -18.08 13.91
CA GLU A 40 6.25 -18.93 12.71
C GLU A 40 6.88 -18.22 11.51
N LEU A 41 6.63 -16.91 11.34
CA LEU A 41 7.27 -16.14 10.27
C LEU A 41 8.78 -16.03 10.43
N LYS A 42 9.28 -15.85 11.66
CA LYS A 42 10.74 -15.83 11.93
C LYS A 42 11.38 -17.19 11.70
N ALA A 43 10.67 -18.28 11.96
CA ALA A 43 11.15 -19.63 11.67
C ALA A 43 11.24 -19.92 10.16
N ARG A 44 10.30 -19.41 9.36
CA ARG A 44 10.30 -19.56 7.90
C ARG A 44 11.38 -18.75 7.18
N PHE A 45 11.88 -17.69 7.81
CA PHE A 45 12.98 -16.87 7.27
C PHE A 45 14.20 -16.96 8.21
N PRO A 46 15.03 -18.02 8.12
CA PRO A 46 16.28 -18.06 8.85
C PRO A 46 17.10 -16.82 8.49
N LYS A 47 17.58 -16.12 9.53
CA LYS A 47 18.18 -14.78 9.46
C LYS A 47 19.11 -14.64 8.26
N ALA A 48 18.71 -13.81 7.30
CA ALA A 48 19.60 -13.22 6.28
C ALA A 48 20.69 -12.29 6.88
N ALA A 49 20.92 -12.34 8.19
CA ALA A 49 22.02 -11.68 8.87
C ALA A 49 23.34 -12.44 8.70
N GLU A 50 23.31 -13.77 8.54
CA GLU A 50 24.54 -14.58 8.39
C GLU A 50 25.07 -14.55 6.94
N ALA A 51 24.19 -14.42 5.94
CA ALA A 51 24.58 -14.37 4.52
C ALA A 51 25.34 -13.08 4.13
N LYS A 52 25.29 -12.02 4.95
CA LYS A 52 26.06 -10.77 4.69
C LYS A 52 27.43 -10.76 5.38
N THR A 53 27.65 -11.59 6.40
CA THR A 53 28.94 -11.70 7.08
C THR A 53 29.92 -12.63 6.36
N GLU A 54 29.44 -13.65 5.64
CA GLU A 54 30.32 -14.55 4.85
C GLU A 54 30.72 -14.00 3.48
N ALA A 55 29.94 -13.10 2.88
CA ALA A 55 30.30 -12.48 1.59
C ALA A 55 31.35 -11.36 1.70
N ALA A 56 31.78 -11.02 2.93
CA ALA A 56 32.75 -9.96 3.23
C ALA A 56 34.02 -10.48 3.94
N ALA A 57 34.19 -11.80 4.05
CA ALA A 57 35.38 -12.48 4.55
C ALA A 57 36.07 -13.24 3.42
#